data_AF-A0A2Z6QQE9-F1
#
_entry.id   AF-A0A2Z6QQE9-F1
#
_cell.length_a   1.000
_cell.length_b   1.000
_cell.length_c   1.000
_cell.angle_alpha   90.00
_cell.angle_beta   90.00
_cell.angle_gamma   90.00
#
_symmetry.space_group_name_H-M   'P 1'
#
loop_
_entity.id
_entity.type
_entity.pdbx_description
1 polymer ?
#
loop_
_entity_poly.entity_id
_entity_poly.type
_entity_poly.pdbx_seq_one_letter_code
_entity_poly.pdbx_strand_id
1 'polypeptide(L)'
;MEYYLFSDRLEHSSKHSVHLVPRGTQEKPSDLKELLQALICLLICLRGLHEIRPKPLMHRDIRWPNVIKYYDRYKQFILIDFEIATFSPSQKRLQEVSGLDHAPEMLVTIHDTSVDIWGIGNLVGTCNINGIPSELSQFGSNLCHRIPRKRPNASETLEQWFDDDDDDGWLEKIERDG
;
A
#
# COMPACT_ATOMS: atom_id res chain seq x y z
N MET A 1 -14.68 11.30 -17.67
CA MET A 1 -15.36 11.44 -16.37
C MET A 1 -14.68 10.47 -15.42
N GLU A 2 -13.78 10.97 -14.58
CA GLU A 2 -13.23 10.19 -13.46
C GLU A 2 -14.29 10.21 -12.36
N TYR A 3 -14.74 9.02 -11.94
CA TYR A 3 -15.62 8.88 -10.79
C TYR A 3 -14.74 8.79 -9.55
N TYR A 4 -14.63 9.89 -8.80
CA TYR A 4 -13.99 9.87 -7.49
C TYR A 4 -14.90 9.12 -6.51
N LEU A 5 -14.38 8.05 -5.91
CA LEU A 5 -15.04 7.32 -4.84
C LEU A 5 -14.59 7.92 -3.51
N PHE A 6 -15.55 8.37 -2.70
CA PHE A 6 -15.30 8.97 -1.39
C PHE A 6 -15.35 7.89 -0.30
N SER A 7 -14.43 7.95 0.66
CA SER A 7 -14.50 7.15 1.90
C SER A 7 -15.06 8.02 3.00
N ASP A 8 -16.04 7.54 3.76
CA ASP A 8 -16.76 8.35 4.74
C ASP A 8 -16.18 8.26 6.17
N ARG A 9 -16.40 9.32 6.95
CA ARG A 9 -16.18 9.39 8.40
C ARG A 9 -17.51 9.68 9.09
N LEU A 10 -17.75 9.03 10.24
CA LEU A 10 -18.83 9.40 11.15
C LEU A 10 -18.59 10.79 11.74
N GLU A 11 -19.44 11.75 11.39
CA GLU A 11 -19.43 13.10 11.97
C GLU A 11 -20.26 13.12 13.26
N HIS A 12 -21.50 12.65 13.19
CA HIS A 12 -22.31 12.38 14.36
C HIS A 12 -23.33 11.27 14.10
N SER A 13 -23.79 10.64 15.18
CA SER A 13 -24.93 9.72 15.14
C SER A 13 -26.03 10.22 16.06
N SER A 14 -27.26 9.87 15.74
CA SER A 14 -28.43 10.03 16.59
C SER A 14 -29.12 8.66 16.75
N LYS A 15 -30.23 8.61 17.51
CA LYS A 15 -31.00 7.37 17.68
C LYS A 15 -31.49 6.76 16.35
N HIS A 16 -31.71 7.58 15.32
CA HIS A 16 -32.29 7.14 14.04
C HIS A 16 -31.53 7.61 12.80
N SER A 17 -30.39 8.29 12.94
CA SER A 17 -29.62 8.78 11.82
C SER A 17 -28.12 8.66 12.05
N VAL A 18 -27.40 8.52 10.96
CA VAL A 18 -25.94 8.55 10.91
C VAL A 18 -25.57 9.62 9.89
N HIS A 19 -24.77 10.59 10.31
CA HIS A 19 -24.30 11.66 9.44
C HIS A 19 -22.84 11.38 9.12
N LEU A 20 -22.58 11.23 7.82
CA LEU A 20 -21.28 10.88 7.27
C LEU A 20 -20.75 12.05 6.46
N VAL A 21 -19.45 12.28 6.55
CA VAL A 21 -18.74 13.26 5.72
C VAL A 21 -17.57 12.56 5.01
N PRO A 22 -17.23 12.97 3.78
CA PRO A 22 -16.06 12.44 3.10
C PRO A 22 -14.78 12.65 3.93
N ARG A 23 -14.07 11.56 4.18
CA ARG A 23 -12.78 11.49 4.86
C ARG A 23 -11.61 11.62 3.88
N GLY A 24 -11.82 11.25 2.63
CA GLY A 24 -10.83 11.25 1.57
C GLY A 24 -11.37 10.68 0.26
N THR A 25 -10.50 10.61 -0.75
CA THR A 25 -10.81 10.04 -2.07
C THR A 25 -9.93 8.86 -2.44
N GLN A 26 -10.54 7.92 -3.18
CA GLN A 26 -9.83 6.91 -3.95
C GLN A 26 -9.23 7.57 -5.19
N GLU A 27 -8.02 8.08 -5.03
CA GLU A 27 -7.26 8.70 -6.11
C GLU A 27 -5.86 8.08 -6.17
N LYS A 28 -5.41 7.80 -7.40
CA LYS A 28 -4.01 7.48 -7.64
C LYS A 28 -3.14 8.72 -7.39
N PRO A 29 -1.87 8.55 -6.99
CA PRO A 29 -0.96 9.67 -6.84
C PRO A 29 -0.82 10.44 -8.16
N SER A 30 -0.87 11.77 -8.11
CA SER A 30 -0.75 12.62 -9.30
C SER A 30 0.70 12.89 -9.70
N ASP A 31 1.64 12.73 -8.77
CA ASP A 31 3.06 12.99 -8.97
C ASP A 31 3.93 12.06 -8.13
N LEU A 32 5.25 12.17 -8.31
CA LEU A 32 6.23 11.34 -7.65
C LEU A 32 6.22 11.52 -6.12
N LYS A 33 5.97 12.73 -5.64
CA LYS A 33 5.92 13.04 -4.21
C LYS A 33 4.73 12.35 -3.56
N GLU A 34 3.56 12.39 -4.19
CA GLU A 34 2.38 11.68 -3.73
C GLU A 34 2.55 10.16 -3.77
N LEU A 35 3.23 9.63 -4.80
CA LEU A 35 3.55 8.21 -4.87
C LEU A 35 4.41 7.78 -3.69
N LEU A 36 5.54 8.45 -3.46
CA LEU A 36 6.45 8.12 -2.37
C LEU A 36 5.74 8.18 -1.01
N GLN A 37 4.96 9.24 -0.80
CA GLN A 37 4.19 9.40 0.42
C GLN A 37 3.18 8.27 0.63
N ALA A 38 2.48 7.85 -0.43
CA ALA A 38 1.56 6.71 -0.37
C ALA A 38 2.31 5.43 0.01
N LEU A 39 3.45 5.15 -0.63
CA LEU A 39 4.27 3.97 -0.34
C LEU A 39 4.75 3.97 1.13
N ILE A 40 5.22 5.11 1.64
CA ILE A 40 5.65 5.26 3.04
C ILE A 40 4.49 4.99 4.00
N CYS A 41 3.33 5.65 3.80
CA CYS A 41 2.17 5.45 4.67
C CYS A 41 1.70 4.00 4.69
N LEU A 42 1.67 3.34 3.53
CA LEU A 42 1.28 1.94 3.42
C LEU A 42 2.31 1.02 4.09
N LEU A 43 3.60 1.24 3.88
CA LEU A 43 4.65 0.44 4.51
C LEU A 43 4.64 0.58 6.05
N ILE A 44 4.39 1.77 6.58
CA ILE A 44 4.22 1.99 8.03
C ILE A 44 3.01 1.21 8.55
N CYS A 45 1.89 1.24 7.82
CA CYS A 45 0.70 0.46 8.16
C CYS A 45 1.01 -1.04 8.16
N LEU A 46 1.63 -1.54 7.09
CA LEU A 46 1.98 -2.95 6.93
C LEU A 46 2.94 -3.43 8.01
N ARG A 47 3.97 -2.64 8.37
CA ARG A 47 4.85 -2.94 9.51
C ARG A 47 4.03 -3.21 10.77
N GLY A 48 3.12 -2.31 11.11
CA GLY A 48 2.24 -2.47 12.27
C GLY A 48 1.38 -3.74 12.21
N LEU A 49 0.83 -4.09 11.04
CA LEU A 49 0.05 -5.32 10.85
C LEU A 49 0.90 -6.59 10.96
N HIS A 50 2.09 -6.58 10.35
CA HIS A 50 3.01 -7.72 10.27
C HIS A 50 3.71 -8.00 11.62
N GLU A 51 3.80 -7.00 12.49
CA GLU A 51 4.39 -7.12 13.82
C GLU A 51 3.42 -7.63 14.88
N ILE A 52 2.11 -7.70 14.59
CA ILE A 52 1.11 -8.25 15.52
C ILE A 52 1.54 -9.66 15.97
N ARG A 53 1.50 -9.89 17.29
CA ARG A 53 1.80 -11.18 17.93
C ARG A 53 0.57 -11.73 18.65
N PRO A 54 0.39 -13.07 18.70
CA PRO A 54 1.28 -14.10 18.13
C PRO A 54 1.11 -14.34 16.63
N LYS A 55 0.10 -13.72 16.00
CA LYS A 55 -0.27 -13.95 14.60
C LYS A 55 -0.23 -12.64 13.81
N PRO A 56 0.78 -12.44 12.94
CA PRO A 56 0.82 -11.31 12.02
C PRO A 56 -0.43 -11.25 11.14
N LEU A 57 -0.93 -10.06 10.84
CA LEU A 57 -2.05 -9.86 9.92
C LEU A 57 -1.53 -9.49 8.53
N MET A 58 -2.10 -10.07 7.49
CA MET A 58 -1.84 -9.72 6.08
C MET A 58 -3.08 -9.03 5.51
N HIS A 59 -2.88 -7.99 4.72
CA HIS A 59 -3.98 -7.28 4.05
C HIS A 59 -4.52 -8.07 2.85
N ARG A 60 -3.61 -8.59 2.01
CA ARG A 60 -3.87 -9.40 0.81
C ARG A 60 -4.51 -8.69 -0.38
N ASP A 61 -5.03 -7.46 -0.23
CA ASP A 61 -5.52 -6.66 -1.36
C ASP A 61 -4.87 -5.27 -1.45
N ILE A 62 -3.55 -5.23 -1.62
CA ILE A 62 -2.81 -3.97 -1.76
C ILE A 62 -2.89 -3.50 -3.22
N ARG A 63 -3.76 -2.53 -3.49
CA ARG A 63 -3.99 -1.95 -4.81
C ARG A 63 -4.59 -0.55 -4.70
N TRP A 64 -4.44 0.26 -5.75
CA TRP A 64 -4.88 1.66 -5.74
C TRP A 64 -6.34 1.89 -5.32
N PRO A 65 -7.33 1.05 -5.71
CA PRO A 65 -8.71 1.18 -5.20
C PRO A 65 -8.84 1.12 -3.67
N ASN A 66 -7.89 0.49 -2.98
CA ASN A 66 -7.90 0.30 -1.53
C ASN A 66 -7.01 1.31 -0.80
N VAL A 67 -6.56 2.35 -1.50
CA VAL A 67 -5.75 3.44 -0.95
C VAL A 67 -6.55 4.73 -1.04
N ILE A 68 -6.78 5.37 0.11
CA ILE A 68 -7.50 6.64 0.20
C ILE A 68 -6.52 7.75 0.51
N LYS A 69 -6.58 8.82 -0.28
CA LYS A 69 -5.93 10.10 0.00
C LYS A 69 -6.79 10.90 0.98
N TYR A 70 -6.22 11.26 2.12
CA TYR A 70 -6.92 11.96 3.20
C TYR A 70 -7.02 13.46 2.92
N TYR A 71 -8.20 14.07 3.16
CA TYR A 71 -8.40 15.50 2.87
C TYR A 71 -7.79 16.46 3.90
N ASP A 72 -8.03 16.22 5.20
CA ASP A 72 -7.71 17.21 6.25
C ASP A 72 -6.28 17.10 6.79
N ARG A 73 -5.48 16.21 6.23
CA ARG A 73 -4.10 15.97 6.62
C ARG A 73 -3.31 15.82 5.35
N TYR A 74 -2.71 16.93 4.93
CA TYR A 74 -1.76 16.96 3.82
C TYR A 74 -0.87 15.72 3.89
N LYS A 75 -0.75 15.02 2.77
CA LYS A 75 0.18 13.90 2.60
C LYS A 75 -0.15 12.63 3.42
N GLN A 76 -1.38 12.41 3.88
CA GLN A 76 -1.74 11.13 4.51
C GLN A 76 -2.52 10.22 3.56
N PHE A 77 -2.01 9.02 3.35
CA PHE A 77 -2.71 7.94 2.66
C PHE A 77 -3.09 6.86 3.67
N ILE A 78 -4.29 6.29 3.53
CA ILE A 78 -4.76 5.21 4.39
C ILE A 78 -5.10 3.97 3.56
N LEU A 79 -4.76 2.81 4.10
CA LEU A 79 -5.14 1.52 3.56
C LEU A 79 -6.52 1.13 4.10
N ILE A 80 -7.42 0.72 3.22
CA ILE A 80 -8.79 0.28 3.52
C ILE A 80 -9.07 -1.10 2.92
N ASP A 81 -10.27 -1.62 3.18
CA ASP A 81 -10.78 -2.88 2.59
C ASP A 81 -10.04 -4.15 3.06
N PHE A 82 -10.25 -4.47 4.34
CA PHE A 82 -9.69 -5.66 4.99
C PHE A 82 -10.56 -6.93 4.80
N GLU A 83 -11.51 -6.95 3.87
CA GLU A 83 -12.46 -8.06 3.70
C GLU A 83 -11.78 -9.41 3.44
N ILE A 84 -10.65 -9.36 2.71
CA ILE A 84 -9.83 -10.54 2.45
C ILE A 84 -8.57 -10.60 3.32
N ALA A 85 -8.43 -9.77 4.35
CA ALA A 85 -7.32 -9.88 5.28
C ALA A 85 -7.33 -11.22 6.05
N THR A 86 -6.16 -11.72 6.43
CA THR A 86 -6.04 -12.97 7.21
C THR A 86 -4.72 -13.02 7.97
N PHE A 87 -4.64 -13.90 8.97
CA PHE A 87 -3.39 -14.15 9.68
C PHE A 87 -2.36 -14.90 8.83
N SER A 88 -1.09 -14.57 9.03
CA SER A 88 0.07 -15.24 8.44
C SER A 88 0.58 -16.40 9.32
N PRO A 89 1.06 -17.50 8.72
CA PRO A 89 0.89 -17.87 7.31
C PRO A 89 -0.55 -18.33 7.04
N SER A 90 -0.99 -18.28 5.79
CA SER A 90 -2.32 -18.75 5.38
C SER A 90 -2.28 -19.74 4.23
N GLN A 91 -3.14 -20.75 4.31
CA GLN A 91 -3.42 -21.68 3.22
C GLN A 91 -4.66 -21.27 2.41
N LYS A 92 -5.40 -20.23 2.86
CA LYS A 92 -6.64 -19.77 2.21
C LYS A 92 -6.29 -19.04 0.92
N ARG A 93 -6.36 -19.74 -0.20
CA ARG A 93 -6.14 -19.17 -1.54
C ARG A 93 -7.23 -18.14 -1.86
N LEU A 94 -6.89 -17.15 -2.69
CA LEU A 94 -7.89 -16.29 -3.31
C LEU A 94 -8.46 -17.03 -4.52
N GLN A 95 -9.75 -17.37 -4.45
CA GLN A 95 -10.49 -17.89 -5.59
C GLN A 95 -11.05 -16.68 -6.37
N GLU A 96 -11.06 -16.75 -7.70
CA GLU A 96 -11.74 -15.77 -8.58
C GLU A 96 -11.13 -14.36 -8.70
N VAL A 97 -9.90 -14.14 -8.23
CA VAL A 97 -9.22 -12.85 -8.43
C VAL A 97 -8.34 -12.83 -9.70
N SER A 98 -8.24 -11.65 -10.31
CA SER A 98 -7.31 -11.33 -11.40
C SER A 98 -5.87 -11.61 -10.96
N GLY A 99 -5.19 -12.55 -11.62
CA GLY A 99 -3.79 -12.86 -11.31
C GLY A 99 -2.77 -11.75 -11.62
N LEU A 100 -3.23 -10.60 -12.13
CA LEU A 100 -2.40 -9.44 -12.42
C LEU A 100 -2.28 -8.48 -11.22
N ASP A 101 -3.21 -8.54 -10.28
CA ASP A 101 -3.30 -7.57 -9.17
C ASP A 101 -2.83 -8.13 -7.82
N HIS A 102 -2.46 -9.42 -7.77
CA HIS A 102 -2.12 -10.12 -6.54
C HIS A 102 -0.82 -10.92 -6.67
N ALA A 103 -0.16 -11.16 -5.52
CA ALA A 103 1.05 -11.95 -5.48
C ALA A 103 0.77 -13.39 -5.97
N PRO A 104 1.60 -13.96 -6.88
CA PRO A 104 1.29 -15.23 -7.56
C PRO A 104 1.01 -16.40 -6.61
N GLU A 105 1.73 -16.45 -5.48
CA GLU A 105 1.59 -17.52 -4.49
C GLU A 105 0.20 -17.59 -3.84
N MET A 106 -0.54 -16.48 -3.81
CA MET A 106 -1.88 -16.39 -3.22
C MET A 106 -2.91 -17.27 -3.94
N LEU A 107 -2.64 -17.63 -5.19
CA LEU A 107 -3.51 -18.45 -6.02
C LEU A 107 -3.20 -19.95 -5.91
N VAL A 108 -1.99 -20.31 -5.45
CA VAL A 108 -1.48 -21.68 -5.64
C VAL A 108 -1.03 -22.35 -4.34
N THR A 109 -0.51 -21.61 -3.37
CA THR A 109 0.21 -22.20 -2.23
C THR A 109 0.02 -21.41 -0.93
N ILE A 110 0.68 -21.89 0.12
CA ILE A 110 0.79 -21.20 1.42
C ILE A 110 1.54 -19.90 1.20
N HIS A 111 1.02 -18.83 1.78
CA HIS A 111 1.61 -17.49 1.67
C HIS A 111 1.66 -16.81 3.04
N ASP A 112 2.51 -15.80 3.12
CA ASP A 112 2.78 -15.01 4.31
C ASP A 112 2.77 -13.52 3.98
N THR A 113 3.24 -12.69 4.90
CA THR A 113 3.22 -11.22 4.82
C THR A 113 3.93 -10.66 3.58
N SER A 114 4.77 -11.44 2.91
CA SER A 114 5.44 -11.04 1.68
C SER A 114 4.49 -10.78 0.49
N VAL A 115 3.23 -11.22 0.58
CA VAL A 115 2.20 -10.89 -0.44
C VAL A 115 1.84 -9.41 -0.44
N ASP A 116 1.82 -8.78 0.74
CA ASP A 116 1.54 -7.34 0.85
C ASP A 116 2.71 -6.53 0.27
N ILE A 117 3.95 -7.02 0.47
CA ILE A 117 5.17 -6.40 -0.08
C ILE A 117 5.16 -6.43 -1.62
N TRP A 118 4.76 -7.56 -2.21
CA TRP A 118 4.56 -7.62 -3.66
C TRP A 118 3.53 -6.60 -4.13
N GLY A 119 2.44 -6.43 -3.38
CA GLY A 119 1.43 -5.42 -3.67
C GLY A 119 1.99 -4.00 -3.68
N ILE A 120 2.88 -3.64 -2.75
CA ILE A 120 3.60 -2.36 -2.77
C ILE A 120 4.41 -2.19 -4.06
N GLY A 121 5.14 -3.23 -4.49
CA GLY A 121 5.85 -3.20 -5.77
C GLY A 121 4.91 -3.01 -6.97
N ASN A 122 3.74 -3.65 -6.94
CA ASN A 122 2.75 -3.53 -7.99
C ASN A 122 2.13 -2.12 -8.04
N LEU A 123 1.99 -1.42 -6.91
CA LEU A 123 1.56 -0.02 -6.88
C LEU A 123 2.50 0.88 -7.68
N VAL A 124 3.82 0.69 -7.52
CA VAL A 124 4.85 1.43 -8.29
C VAL A 124 4.66 1.18 -9.79
N GLY A 125 4.46 -0.07 -10.20
CA GLY A 125 4.27 -0.44 -11.61
C GLY A 125 2.96 0.08 -12.23
N THR A 126 1.98 0.50 -11.42
CA THR A 126 0.60 0.80 -11.86
C THR A 126 0.12 2.22 -11.52
N CYS A 127 1.00 3.07 -11.00
CA CYS A 127 0.68 4.42 -10.52
C CYS A 127 0.36 5.43 -11.64
N ASN A 128 0.66 5.10 -12.90
CA ASN A 128 0.38 5.95 -14.08
C ASN A 128 1.04 7.35 -14.03
N ILE A 129 2.19 7.46 -13.36
CA ILE A 129 3.02 8.67 -13.32
C ILE A 129 4.07 8.59 -14.42
N ASN A 130 4.24 9.67 -15.18
CA ASN A 130 5.28 9.76 -16.20
C ASN A 130 6.63 10.10 -15.54
N GLY A 131 7.73 9.56 -16.09
CA GLY A 131 9.08 9.92 -15.63
C GLY A 131 9.47 9.33 -14.27
N ILE A 132 8.97 8.14 -13.93
CA ILE A 132 9.43 7.43 -12.72
C ILE A 132 10.94 7.17 -12.83
N PRO A 133 11.74 7.57 -11.82
CA PRO A 133 13.17 7.30 -11.79
C PRO A 133 13.49 5.81 -11.89
N SER A 134 14.61 5.48 -12.54
CA SER A 134 15.00 4.09 -12.81
C SER A 134 15.18 3.29 -11.51
N GLU A 135 15.65 3.97 -10.48
CA GLU A 135 15.88 3.49 -9.13
C GLU A 135 14.54 3.05 -8.51
N LEU A 136 13.52 3.92 -8.55
CA LEU A 136 12.19 3.61 -7.99
C LEU A 136 11.49 2.50 -8.78
N SER A 137 11.70 2.44 -10.10
CA SER A 137 11.21 1.33 -10.93
C SER A 137 11.88 0.00 -10.56
N GLN A 138 13.20 0.02 -10.33
CA GLN A 138 13.97 -1.15 -9.90
C GLN A 138 13.57 -1.60 -8.49
N PHE A 139 13.29 -0.66 -7.58
CA PHE A 139 12.72 -0.94 -6.27
C PHE A 139 11.41 -1.71 -6.36
N GLY A 140 10.43 -1.17 -7.09
CA GLY A 140 9.13 -1.83 -7.26
C GLY A 140 9.29 -3.24 -7.85
N SER A 141 10.19 -3.38 -8.83
CA SER A 141 10.51 -4.69 -9.42
C SER A 141 11.12 -5.67 -8.42
N ASN A 142 11.99 -5.21 -7.51
CA ASN A 142 12.58 -6.04 -6.47
C ASN A 142 11.54 -6.50 -5.44
N LEU A 143 10.59 -5.63 -5.07
CA LEU A 143 9.46 -6.01 -4.20
C LEU A 143 8.55 -7.05 -4.88
N CYS A 144 8.45 -7.01 -6.21
CA CYS A 144 7.71 -7.99 -7.00
C CYS A 144 8.48 -9.30 -7.30
N HIS A 145 9.58 -9.58 -6.60
CA HIS A 145 10.40 -10.77 -6.86
C HIS A 145 9.57 -12.07 -6.81
N ARG A 146 9.74 -12.96 -7.81
CA ARG A 146 8.95 -14.20 -7.97
C ARG A 146 9.04 -15.16 -6.79
N ILE A 147 10.20 -15.19 -6.13
CA ILE A 147 10.45 -15.98 -4.91
C ILE A 147 10.10 -15.10 -3.71
N PRO A 148 9.05 -15.43 -2.91
CA PRO A 148 8.56 -14.55 -1.84
C PRO A 148 9.61 -14.25 -0.76
N ARG A 149 10.38 -15.26 -0.33
CA ARG A 149 11.49 -15.12 0.65
C ARG A 149 12.67 -14.25 0.20
N LYS A 150 12.68 -13.78 -1.05
CA LYS A 150 13.70 -12.83 -1.55
C LYS A 150 13.20 -11.39 -1.53
N ARG A 151 11.92 -11.17 -1.22
CA ARG A 151 11.37 -9.83 -0.97
C ARG A 151 11.77 -9.42 0.45
N PRO A 152 12.12 -8.15 0.69
CA PRO A 152 12.30 -7.64 2.04
C PRO A 152 10.97 -7.66 2.81
N ASN A 153 11.02 -7.57 4.14
CA ASN A 153 9.83 -7.30 4.94
C ASN A 153 9.50 -5.79 4.99
N ALA A 154 8.36 -5.42 5.58
CA ALA A 154 7.92 -4.03 5.60
C ALA A 154 8.91 -3.10 6.33
N SER A 155 9.48 -3.54 7.45
CA SER A 155 10.48 -2.78 8.22
C SER A 155 11.78 -2.61 7.43
N GLU A 156 12.31 -3.71 6.88
CA GLU A 156 13.50 -3.67 6.01
C GLU A 156 13.30 -2.76 4.78
N THR A 157 12.08 -2.74 4.24
CA THR A 157 11.75 -1.87 3.08
C THR A 157 11.76 -0.40 3.49
N LEU A 158 11.18 -0.06 4.63
CA LEU A 158 11.23 1.30 5.18
C LEU A 158 12.67 1.74 5.45
N GLU A 159 13.45 0.90 6.11
CA GLU A 159 14.84 1.23 6.46
C GLU A 159 15.73 1.36 5.20
N GLN A 160 15.58 0.50 4.20
CA GLN A 160 16.45 0.56 3.02
C GLN A 160 16.14 1.72 2.07
N TRP A 161 14.88 2.16 2.03
CA TRP A 161 14.37 3.09 1.01
C TRP A 161 13.77 4.38 1.55
N PHE A 162 13.59 4.47 2.85
CA PHE A 162 12.94 5.61 3.49
C PHE A 162 13.55 5.96 4.87
N ASP A 163 14.65 5.32 5.31
CA ASP A 163 15.43 5.84 6.44
C ASP A 163 16.14 7.10 5.99
N ASP A 164 15.57 8.24 6.36
CA ASP A 164 16.36 9.35 6.85
C ASP A 164 15.55 9.94 8.01
N ASP A 165 16.21 10.18 9.14
CA ASP A 165 15.70 11.04 10.22
C ASP A 165 15.46 12.50 9.75
N ASP A 166 15.62 12.78 8.45
CA ASP A 166 15.27 14.01 7.76
C ASP A 166 14.00 13.80 6.92
N ASP A 167 12.91 14.47 7.33
CA ASP A 167 11.54 14.44 6.78
C ASP A 167 11.46 14.69 5.25
N ASP A 168 12.55 15.11 4.60
CA ASP A 168 12.65 15.46 3.17
C ASP A 168 13.85 14.81 2.42
N GLY A 169 14.73 14.03 3.08
CA GLY A 169 15.98 13.53 2.48
C GLY A 169 15.81 12.69 1.22
N TRP A 170 14.73 11.91 1.15
CA TRP A 170 14.38 11.09 -0.02
C TRP A 170 13.78 11.89 -1.17
N LEU A 171 13.12 13.02 -0.90
CA LEU A 171 12.65 13.95 -1.94
C LEU A 171 13.85 14.66 -2.58
N GLU A 172 14.80 15.13 -1.77
CA GLU A 172 16.02 15.78 -2.26
C GLU A 172 16.90 14.82 -3.08
N LYS A 173 16.99 13.55 -2.67
CA LYS A 173 17.74 12.51 -3.39
C LYS A 173 17.20 12.25 -4.80
N ILE A 174 15.88 12.29 -4.95
CA ILE A 174 15.20 12.05 -6.23
C ILE A 174 15.25 13.31 -7.11
N GLU A 175 15.16 14.51 -6.53
CA GLU A 175 15.29 15.78 -7.27
C GLU A 175 16.73 16.07 -7.74
N ARG A 176 17.76 15.48 -7.10
CA ARG A 176 19.17 15.64 -7.50
C ARG A 176 19.62 14.74 -8.64
N ASP A 177 18.99 13.58 -8.80
CA ASP A 177 19.41 12.52 -9.74
C ASP A 177 18.51 12.42 -10.99
N GLY A 178 17.46 13.26 -11.10
CA GLY A 178 16.59 13.41 -12.27
C GLY A 178 16.85 14.68 -13.08
#